data_AF-A0A1V6EXH2-F1
#
_entry.id   AF-A0A1V6EXH2-F1
#
_cell.length_a   1.000
_cell.length_b   1.000
_cell.length_c   1.000
_cell.angle_alpha   90.00
_cell.angle_beta   90.00
_cell.angle_gamma   90.00
#
_symmetry.space_group_name_H-M   'P 1'
#
loop_
_entity.id
_entity.type
_entity.pdbx_description
1 polymer ?
#
loop_
_entity_poly.entity_id
_entity_poly.type
_entity_poly.pdbx_seq_one_letter_code
_entity_poly.pdbx_strand_id
1 'polypeptide(L)'
;MRMDSALADERDQISGRVRSLMQIILDRYKVGIEVVGVSLQQGGVRPPEQVQAAFDDVIKAGQERERAKNEAQAYANDVVPRAVGAASRLKEESEAYKARIVAQAQGDSQRFRSVLAEYQKAPQVTRDRMYLDAMQQMYGNVTKILVDSRQGSNLLYLPLDKIIQQAAAADAPAASVAAPAAPATTGTPAPAPAADSRTRDSARTRDREAR
;
A
#
# COMPACT_ATOMS: atom_id res chain seq x y z
N MET A 1 -3.20 35.18 28.84
CA MET A 1 -3.26 34.06 29.81
C MET A 1 -4.69 33.56 29.84
N ARG A 2 -4.91 32.25 29.74
CA ARG A 2 -6.25 31.65 29.67
C ARG A 2 -6.83 31.55 31.09
N MET A 3 -8.10 31.90 31.26
CA MET A 3 -8.84 31.71 32.52
C MET A 3 -8.73 30.27 33.02
N ASP A 4 -8.69 29.28 32.12
CA ASP A 4 -8.63 27.86 32.48
C ASP A 4 -7.35 27.45 33.23
N SER A 5 -6.19 28.04 32.90
CA SER A 5 -4.93 27.80 33.62
C SER A 5 -4.87 28.53 34.95
N ALA A 6 -5.50 29.71 35.04
CA ALA A 6 -5.61 30.44 36.30
C ALA A 6 -6.50 29.70 37.30
N LEU A 7 -7.62 29.11 36.87
CA LEU A 7 -8.49 28.34 37.77
C LEU A 7 -7.85 27.06 38.30
N ALA A 8 -6.93 26.41 37.59
CA ALA A 8 -6.27 25.19 38.07
C ALA A 8 -5.08 25.51 38.99
N ASP A 9 -4.24 26.47 38.60
CA ASP A 9 -3.04 26.85 39.37
C ASP A 9 -3.39 27.68 40.62
N GLU A 10 -4.44 28.52 40.56
CA GLU A 10 -4.90 29.28 41.73
C GLU A 10 -5.62 28.39 42.75
N ARG A 11 -6.11 27.20 42.38
CA ARG A 11 -6.78 26.28 43.33
C ARG A 11 -5.82 25.72 44.38
N ASP A 12 -4.58 25.44 44.00
CA ASP A 12 -3.57 24.95 44.93
C ASP A 12 -3.09 26.06 45.88
N GLN A 13 -3.02 27.30 45.37
CA GLN A 13 -2.69 28.47 46.19
C GLN A 13 -3.83 28.85 47.15
N ILE A 14 -5.09 28.76 46.71
CA ILE A 14 -6.27 29.05 47.54
C ILE A 14 -6.45 27.99 48.62
N SER A 15 -6.27 26.70 48.32
CA SER A 15 -6.38 25.62 49.30
C SER A 15 -5.35 25.78 50.43
N GLY A 16 -4.10 26.15 50.09
CA GLY A 16 -3.05 26.45 51.06
C GLY A 16 -3.36 27.68 51.93
N ARG A 17 -3.90 28.75 51.34
CA ARG A 17 -4.29 29.95 52.09
C ARG A 17 -5.46 29.69 53.04
N VAL A 18 -6.49 28.96 52.59
CA VAL A 18 -7.65 28.58 53.42
C VAL A 18 -7.21 27.67 54.58
N ARG A 19 -6.32 26.71 54.33
CA ARG A 19 -5.73 25.87 55.38
C ARG A 19 -5.06 26.70 56.47
N SER A 20 -4.21 27.65 56.08
CA SER A 20 -3.50 28.52 57.04
C SER A 20 -4.47 29.35 57.88
N LEU A 21 -5.53 29.89 57.28
CA LEU A 21 -6.53 30.72 57.94
C LEU A 21 -7.39 29.91 58.91
N MET A 22 -7.79 28.70 58.52
CA MET A 22 -8.50 27.77 59.40
C MET A 22 -7.65 27.32 60.59
N GLN A 23 -6.36 27.04 60.37
CA GLN A 23 -5.45 26.68 61.46
C GLN A 23 -5.30 27.83 62.47
N ILE A 24 -5.12 29.08 62.01
CA ILE A 24 -5.05 30.26 62.88
C ILE A 24 -6.32 30.43 63.73
N ILE A 25 -7.50 30.18 63.15
CA ILE A 25 -8.77 30.27 63.87
C ILE A 25 -8.87 29.15 64.91
N LEU A 26 -8.56 27.90 64.55
CA LEU A 26 -8.64 26.75 65.47
C LEU A 26 -7.61 26.83 66.61
N ASP A 27 -6.42 27.36 66.36
CA ASP A 27 -5.39 27.60 67.37
C ASP A 27 -5.83 28.69 68.35
N ARG A 28 -6.52 29.74 67.85
CA ARG A 28 -7.10 30.80 68.70
C ARG A 28 -8.17 30.25 69.64
N TYR A 29 -8.99 29.32 69.17
CA TYR A 29 -9.99 28.64 69.99
C TYR A 29 -9.41 27.49 70.85
N LYS A 30 -8.10 27.22 70.76
CA LYS A 30 -7.39 26.16 71.50
C LYS A 30 -8.05 24.78 71.41
N VAL A 31 -8.54 24.43 70.22
CA VAL A 31 -9.34 23.21 70.00
C VAL A 31 -8.46 21.95 69.87
N GLY A 32 -7.14 22.09 69.68
CA GLY A 32 -6.20 20.97 69.60
C GLY A 32 -6.33 20.13 68.32
N ILE A 33 -6.90 20.70 67.26
CA ILE A 33 -7.12 20.05 65.96
C ILE A 33 -6.12 20.58 64.94
N GLU A 34 -5.47 19.67 64.20
CA GLU A 34 -4.57 20.00 63.09
C GLU A 34 -5.25 19.73 61.74
N VAL A 35 -5.26 20.73 60.84
CA VAL A 35 -5.85 20.59 59.50
C VAL A 35 -4.81 19.99 58.54
N VAL A 36 -5.04 18.72 58.14
CA VAL A 36 -4.14 17.97 57.23
C VAL A 36 -4.31 18.39 55.77
N GLY A 37 -5.52 18.77 55.35
CA GLY A 37 -5.79 19.23 53.99
C GLY A 37 -7.20 19.78 53.81
N VAL A 38 -7.35 20.75 52.91
CA VAL A 38 -8.65 21.34 52.55
C VAL A 38 -8.97 20.94 51.11
N SER A 39 -10.08 20.21 50.94
CA SER A 39 -10.60 19.88 49.61
C SER A 39 -11.72 20.85 49.24
N LEU A 40 -11.48 21.71 48.25
CA LEU A 40 -12.53 22.57 47.69
C LEU A 40 -13.51 21.67 46.91
N GLN A 41 -14.73 21.54 47.42
CA GLN A 41 -15.79 20.81 46.73
C GLN A 41 -16.10 21.53 45.40
N GLN A 42 -16.06 20.77 44.31
CA GLN A 42 -16.14 21.23 42.92
C GLN A 42 -17.50 21.88 42.53
N GLY A 43 -18.41 22.09 43.48
CA GLY A 43 -19.81 22.45 43.24
C GLY A 43 -20.09 23.90 42.79
N GLY A 44 -19.08 24.77 42.72
CA GLY A 44 -19.28 26.20 42.43
C GLY A 44 -18.76 26.69 41.06
N VAL A 45 -18.13 25.83 40.26
CA VAL A 45 -17.55 26.23 38.96
C VAL A 45 -18.39 25.69 37.81
N ARG A 46 -19.71 25.88 37.87
CA ARG A 46 -20.58 25.75 36.70
C ARG A 46 -20.84 27.16 36.18
N PRO A 47 -20.52 27.45 34.90
CA PRO A 47 -20.92 28.70 34.28
C PRO A 47 -22.44 28.87 34.42
N PRO A 48 -22.95 30.05 34.79
CA PRO A 48 -24.39 30.32 34.80
C PRO A 48 -24.97 30.01 33.40
N GLU A 49 -26.20 29.49 33.32
CA GLU A 49 -26.79 28.96 32.07
C GLU A 49 -26.74 29.96 30.91
N GLN A 50 -26.75 31.25 31.22
CA GLN A 50 -26.69 32.35 30.24
C GLN A 50 -25.40 32.39 29.41
N VAL A 51 -24.30 31.76 29.85
CA VAL A 51 -22.99 31.82 29.18
C VAL A 51 -22.47 30.46 28.72
N GLN A 52 -23.14 29.35 29.10
CA GLN A 52 -22.71 28.00 28.72
C GLN A 52 -22.63 27.82 27.19
N ALA A 53 -23.65 28.28 26.46
CA ALA A 53 -23.69 28.15 24.99
C ALA A 53 -22.48 28.81 24.30
N ALA A 54 -22.05 29.99 24.75
CA ALA A 54 -20.91 30.70 24.17
C ALA A 54 -19.56 30.01 24.48
N PHE A 55 -19.43 29.39 25.65
CA PHE A 55 -18.24 28.60 25.98
C PHE A 55 -18.18 27.28 25.19
N ASP A 56 -19.32 26.61 25.07
CA ASP A 56 -19.44 25.37 24.28
C ASP A 56 -19.10 25.63 22.81
N ASP A 57 -19.52 26.77 22.26
CA ASP A 57 -19.17 27.18 20.90
C ASP A 57 -17.67 27.41 20.71
N VAL A 58 -16.99 28.04 21.68
CA VAL A 58 -15.52 28.24 21.62
C VAL A 58 -14.78 26.91 21.68
N ILE A 59 -15.23 25.99 22.54
CA ILE A 59 -14.63 24.65 22.64
C ILE A 59 -14.84 23.88 21.34
N LYS A 60 -16.07 23.90 20.79
CA LYS A 60 -16.40 23.24 19.52
C LYS A 60 -15.58 23.81 18.36
N ALA A 61 -15.49 25.13 18.24
CA ALA A 61 -14.67 25.78 17.23
C ALA A 61 -13.18 25.43 17.39
N GLY A 62 -12.68 25.35 18.62
CA GLY A 62 -11.31 24.92 18.92
C GLY A 62 -11.03 23.49 18.47
N GLN A 63 -11.95 22.57 18.76
CA GLN A 63 -11.86 21.16 18.33
C GLN A 63 -11.94 21.03 16.81
N GLU A 64 -12.86 21.76 16.17
CA GLU A 64 -13.03 21.73 14.72
C GLU A 64 -11.81 22.30 14.00
N ARG A 65 -11.20 23.37 14.52
CA ARG A 65 -9.93 23.89 14.03
C ARG A 65 -8.80 22.87 14.12
N GLU A 66 -8.68 22.17 15.26
CA GLU A 66 -7.63 21.17 15.43
C GLU A 66 -7.87 19.94 14.53
N ARG A 67 -9.13 19.53 14.38
CA ARG A 67 -9.54 18.48 13.45
C ARG A 67 -9.20 18.84 12.01
N ALA A 68 -9.60 20.03 11.54
CA ALA A 68 -9.31 20.51 10.20
C ALA A 68 -7.79 20.58 9.93
N LYS A 69 -7.00 20.99 10.93
CA LYS A 69 -5.54 21.01 10.84
C LYS A 69 -4.97 19.59 10.73
N ASN A 70 -5.45 18.65 11.54
CA ASN A 70 -5.01 17.25 11.49
C ASN A 70 -5.39 16.58 10.17
N GLU A 71 -6.58 16.85 9.65
CA GLU A 71 -7.05 16.36 8.35
C GLU A 71 -6.20 16.93 7.20
N ALA A 72 -5.88 18.23 7.23
CA ALA A 72 -4.99 18.85 6.24
C ALA A 72 -3.57 18.27 6.29
N GLN A 73 -3.03 18.03 7.48
CA GLN A 73 -1.74 17.37 7.64
C GLN A 73 -1.77 15.93 7.14
N ALA A 74 -2.81 15.17 7.45
CA ALA A 74 -3.00 13.81 6.94
C ALA A 74 -3.08 13.79 5.41
N TYR A 75 -3.81 14.74 4.82
CA TYR A 75 -3.90 14.87 3.36
C TYR A 75 -2.54 15.18 2.72
N ALA A 76 -1.78 16.13 3.27
CA ALA A 76 -0.43 16.43 2.80
C ALA A 76 0.51 15.22 2.92
N ASN A 77 0.41 14.50 4.04
CA ASN A 77 1.19 13.30 4.31
C ASN A 77 0.80 12.09 3.43
N ASP A 78 -0.39 12.05 2.82
CA ASP A 78 -0.75 11.03 1.81
C ASP A 78 -0.35 11.47 0.40
N VAL A 79 -0.66 12.72 0.02
CA VAL A 79 -0.47 13.19 -1.36
C VAL A 79 1.01 13.36 -1.72
N VAL A 80 1.82 13.95 -0.83
CA VAL A 80 3.23 14.22 -1.14
C VAL A 80 4.02 12.92 -1.37
N PRO A 81 3.96 11.90 -0.49
CA PRO A 81 4.66 10.65 -0.73
C PRO A 81 4.12 9.88 -1.94
N ARG A 82 2.80 9.92 -2.18
CA ARG A 82 2.21 9.28 -3.36
C ARG A 82 2.70 9.92 -4.66
N ALA A 83 2.77 11.24 -4.72
CA ALA A 83 3.28 11.97 -5.88
C ALA A 83 4.77 11.70 -6.10
N VAL A 84 5.58 11.71 -5.04
CA VAL A 84 7.01 11.38 -5.13
C VAL A 84 7.21 9.94 -5.59
N GLY A 85 6.44 8.98 -5.05
CA GLY A 85 6.51 7.58 -5.46
C GLY A 85 6.11 7.37 -6.92
N ALA A 86 5.09 8.08 -7.41
CA ALA A 86 4.70 8.05 -8.82
C ALA A 86 5.78 8.66 -9.72
N ALA A 87 6.39 9.77 -9.32
CA ALA A 87 7.48 10.40 -10.06
C ALA A 87 8.71 9.49 -10.15
N SER A 88 9.12 8.86 -9.03
CA SER A 88 10.22 7.90 -9.01
C SER A 88 9.95 6.70 -9.92
N ARG A 89 8.73 6.15 -9.88
CA ARG A 89 8.34 5.04 -10.77
C ARG A 89 8.44 5.43 -12.24
N LEU A 90 7.93 6.60 -12.62
CA LEU A 90 7.99 7.08 -14.01
C LEU A 90 9.45 7.28 -14.47
N LYS A 91 10.30 7.77 -13.57
CA LYS A 91 11.74 7.93 -13.84
C LYS A 91 12.42 6.58 -14.05
N GLU A 92 12.19 5.62 -13.16
CA GLU A 92 12.74 4.27 -13.26
C GLU A 92 12.24 3.56 -14.53
N GLU A 93 10.97 3.71 -14.88
CA GLU A 93 10.41 3.14 -16.12
C GLU A 93 11.06 3.75 -17.37
N SER A 94 11.30 5.06 -17.36
CA SER A 94 11.98 5.76 -18.45
C SER A 94 13.44 5.31 -18.58
N GLU A 95 14.14 5.16 -17.45
CA GLU A 95 15.52 4.66 -17.41
C GLU A 95 15.59 3.20 -17.86
N ALA A 96 14.65 2.36 -17.44
CA ALA A 96 14.54 0.97 -17.88
C ALA A 96 14.25 0.88 -19.38
N TYR A 97 13.36 1.72 -19.91
CA TYR A 97 13.09 1.78 -21.35
C TYR A 97 14.34 2.18 -22.13
N LYS A 98 15.02 3.26 -21.70
CA LYS A 98 16.30 3.68 -22.29
C LYS A 98 17.34 2.55 -22.26
N ALA A 99 17.51 1.89 -21.12
CA ALA A 99 18.45 0.80 -20.96
C ALA A 99 18.10 -0.38 -21.88
N ARG A 100 16.82 -0.72 -22.02
CA ARG A 100 16.34 -1.75 -22.94
C ARG A 100 16.70 -1.43 -24.39
N ILE A 101 16.43 -0.21 -24.84
CA ILE A 101 16.75 0.22 -26.22
C ILE A 101 18.25 0.19 -26.47
N VAL A 102 19.06 0.69 -25.52
CA VAL A 102 20.52 0.66 -25.65
C VAL A 102 21.05 -0.78 -25.68
N ALA A 103 20.59 -1.64 -24.79
CA ALA A 103 21.00 -3.04 -24.74
C ALA A 103 20.59 -3.79 -26.00
N GLN A 104 19.38 -3.56 -26.51
CA GLN A 104 18.91 -4.16 -27.76
C GLN A 104 19.77 -3.68 -28.95
N ALA A 105 20.02 -2.38 -29.07
CA ALA A 105 20.86 -1.82 -30.14
C ALA A 105 22.31 -2.36 -30.07
N GLN A 106 22.86 -2.50 -28.87
CA GLN A 106 24.19 -3.10 -28.67
C GLN A 106 24.20 -4.59 -29.04
N GLY A 107 23.19 -5.35 -28.61
CA GLY A 107 23.04 -6.77 -28.96
C GLY A 107 22.89 -6.97 -30.47
N ASP A 108 22.05 -6.17 -31.14
CA ASP A 108 21.86 -6.21 -32.58
C ASP A 108 23.15 -5.84 -33.34
N SER A 109 23.87 -4.83 -32.86
CA SER A 109 25.19 -4.47 -33.42
C SER A 109 26.21 -5.59 -33.27
N GLN A 110 26.24 -6.27 -32.11
CA GLN A 110 27.13 -7.40 -31.87
C GLN A 110 26.77 -8.59 -32.76
N ARG A 111 25.49 -8.93 -32.87
CA ARG A 111 25.00 -9.97 -33.80
C ARG A 111 25.37 -9.64 -35.25
N PHE A 112 25.20 -8.40 -35.67
CA PHE A 112 25.58 -7.98 -37.02
C PHE A 112 27.09 -8.14 -37.26
N ARG A 113 27.93 -7.73 -36.30
CA ARG A 113 29.39 -7.88 -36.40
C ARG A 113 29.81 -9.35 -36.50
N SER A 114 29.20 -10.25 -35.72
CA SER A 114 29.52 -11.68 -35.81
C SER A 114 29.12 -12.28 -37.16
N VAL A 115 27.94 -11.92 -37.67
CA VAL A 115 27.49 -12.39 -39.00
C VAL A 115 28.36 -11.81 -40.12
N LEU A 116 28.74 -10.54 -40.04
CA LEU A 116 29.62 -9.90 -41.02
C LEU A 116 30.96 -10.63 -41.13
N ALA A 117 31.55 -11.00 -39.99
CA ALA A 117 32.82 -11.73 -39.94
C ALA A 117 32.73 -13.11 -40.59
N GLU A 118 31.61 -13.81 -40.45
CA GLU A 118 31.37 -15.10 -41.14
C GLU A 118 31.05 -14.91 -42.62
N TYR A 119 30.25 -13.89 -42.95
CA TYR A 119 29.88 -13.55 -44.33
C TYR A 119 31.12 -13.23 -45.18
N GLN A 120 32.12 -12.56 -44.62
CA GLN A 120 33.39 -12.29 -45.29
C GLN A 120 34.17 -13.59 -45.63
N LYS A 121 33.98 -14.67 -44.86
CA LYS A 121 34.63 -15.96 -45.12
C LYS A 121 33.92 -16.77 -46.19
N ALA A 122 32.57 -16.79 -46.18
CA ALA A 122 31.76 -17.60 -47.09
C ALA A 122 30.41 -16.94 -47.45
N PRO A 123 30.38 -15.99 -48.40
CA PRO A 123 29.21 -15.14 -48.63
C PRO A 123 27.98 -15.85 -49.19
N GLN A 124 28.16 -16.89 -50.02
CA GLN A 124 27.04 -17.64 -50.61
C GLN A 124 26.30 -18.46 -49.55
N VAL A 125 27.02 -19.24 -48.74
CA VAL A 125 26.43 -20.13 -47.73
C VAL A 125 25.70 -19.33 -46.64
N THR A 126 26.26 -18.19 -46.22
CA THR A 126 25.62 -17.33 -45.21
C THR A 126 24.31 -16.70 -45.73
N ARG A 127 24.25 -16.31 -47.01
CA ARG A 127 23.01 -15.80 -47.63
C ARG A 127 21.92 -16.86 -47.71
N ASP A 128 22.26 -18.04 -48.21
CA ASP A 128 21.32 -19.14 -48.35
C ASP A 128 20.78 -19.57 -46.98
N ARG A 129 21.66 -19.65 -45.97
CA ARG A 129 21.25 -19.94 -44.59
C ARG A 129 20.31 -18.88 -44.02
N MET A 130 20.64 -17.59 -44.18
CA MET A 130 19.79 -16.50 -43.67
C MET A 130 18.42 -16.48 -44.36
N TYR A 131 18.35 -16.81 -45.66
CA TYR A 131 17.11 -16.96 -46.40
C TYR A 131 16.27 -18.15 -45.91
N LEU A 132 16.90 -19.32 -45.75
CA LEU A 132 16.21 -20.52 -45.26
C LEU A 132 15.72 -20.34 -43.82
N ASP A 133 16.50 -19.70 -42.94
CA ASP A 133 16.10 -19.39 -41.57
C ASP A 133 14.90 -18.42 -41.55
N ALA A 134 14.93 -17.36 -42.36
CA ALA A 134 13.82 -16.41 -42.48
C ALA A 134 12.56 -17.07 -43.05
N MET A 135 12.70 -17.90 -44.08
CA MET A 135 11.61 -18.70 -44.64
C MET A 135 11.07 -19.70 -43.63
N GLN A 136 11.92 -20.37 -42.86
CA GLN A 136 11.52 -21.29 -41.80
C GLN A 136 10.71 -20.58 -40.73
N GLN A 137 11.16 -19.41 -40.27
CA GLN A 137 10.46 -18.64 -39.24
C GLN A 137 9.12 -18.08 -39.75
N MET A 138 9.08 -17.61 -41.00
CA MET A 138 7.83 -17.20 -41.63
C MET A 138 6.89 -18.41 -41.75
N TYR A 139 7.33 -19.49 -42.38
CA TYR A 139 6.52 -20.70 -42.60
C TYR A 139 6.14 -21.45 -41.33
N GLY A 140 6.84 -21.25 -40.22
CA GLY A 140 6.49 -21.79 -38.90
C GLY A 140 5.35 -21.03 -38.22
N ASN A 141 5.21 -19.73 -38.52
CA ASN A 141 4.21 -18.86 -37.90
C ASN A 141 2.93 -18.68 -38.74
N VAL A 142 2.86 -19.23 -39.96
CA VAL A 142 1.64 -19.21 -40.80
C VAL A 142 0.97 -20.57 -40.84
N THR A 143 -0.36 -20.57 -40.72
CA THR A 143 -1.20 -21.75 -40.93
C THR A 143 -1.13 -22.16 -42.40
N LYS A 144 -0.40 -23.25 -42.69
CA LYS A 144 -0.31 -23.82 -44.04
C LYS A 144 -1.58 -24.60 -44.38
N ILE A 145 -2.23 -24.23 -45.49
CA ILE A 145 -3.33 -24.99 -46.09
C ILE A 145 -2.81 -25.56 -47.42
N LEU A 146 -2.73 -26.88 -47.51
CA LEU A 146 -2.30 -27.61 -48.70
C LEU A 146 -3.55 -28.05 -49.47
N VAL A 147 -3.70 -27.63 -50.73
CA VAL A 147 -4.81 -28.01 -51.61
C VAL A 147 -4.28 -28.99 -52.65
N ASP A 148 -4.76 -30.23 -52.63
CA ASP A 148 -4.45 -31.21 -53.68
C ASP A 148 -5.48 -31.07 -54.81
N SER A 149 -5.03 -30.54 -55.96
CA SER A 149 -5.90 -30.20 -57.10
C SER A 149 -5.89 -31.27 -58.19
N ARG A 150 -5.53 -32.52 -57.88
CA ARG A 150 -5.42 -33.56 -58.93
C ARG A 150 -6.77 -34.12 -59.41
N GLN A 151 -7.90 -33.80 -58.76
CA GLN A 151 -9.21 -34.29 -59.19
C GLN A 151 -10.36 -33.34 -58.81
N GLY A 152 -10.58 -32.30 -59.62
CA GLY A 152 -11.87 -31.71 -59.99
C GLY A 152 -12.94 -31.29 -58.96
N SER A 153 -12.76 -31.47 -57.65
CA SER A 153 -13.75 -31.08 -56.63
C SER A 153 -13.07 -30.32 -55.50
N ASN A 154 -13.08 -29.00 -55.63
CA ASN A 154 -12.48 -28.07 -54.67
C ASN A 154 -13.46 -27.81 -53.51
N LEU A 155 -13.67 -28.80 -52.64
CA LEU A 155 -14.27 -28.53 -51.33
C LEU A 155 -13.19 -27.86 -50.47
N LEU A 156 -13.24 -26.52 -50.44
CA LEU A 156 -12.44 -25.70 -49.54
C LEU A 156 -12.86 -26.02 -48.09
N TYR A 157 -12.28 -27.07 -47.51
CA TYR A 157 -12.41 -27.35 -46.10
C TYR A 157 -11.49 -26.38 -45.36
N LEU A 158 -12.04 -25.21 -45.03
CA LEU A 158 -11.44 -24.28 -44.10
C LEU A 158 -11.87 -24.74 -42.69
N PRO A 159 -10.99 -25.39 -41.90
CA PRO A 159 -11.30 -25.70 -40.51
C PRO A 159 -11.28 -24.41 -39.69
N LEU A 160 -12.32 -23.59 -39.83
CA LEU A 160 -12.55 -22.39 -39.01
C LEU A 160 -12.48 -22.74 -37.52
N ASP A 161 -12.93 -23.94 -37.15
CA ASP A 161 -12.96 -24.42 -35.77
C ASP A 161 -11.56 -24.54 -35.14
N LYS A 162 -10.55 -24.97 -35.90
CA LYS A 162 -9.16 -25.07 -35.42
C LYS A 162 -8.46 -23.71 -35.37
N ILE A 163 -8.80 -22.81 -36.30
CA ILE A 163 -8.26 -21.44 -36.34
C ILE A 163 -8.81 -20.62 -35.17
N ILE A 164 -10.11 -20.77 -34.86
CA ILE A 164 -10.74 -20.12 -33.69
C ILE A 164 -10.18 -20.71 -32.39
N GLN A 165 -9.95 -22.02 -32.30
CA GLN A 165 -9.29 -22.62 -31.12
C GLN A 165 -7.84 -22.17 -30.95
N GLN A 166 -7.05 -22.00 -32.03
CA GLN A 166 -5.69 -21.45 -31.94
C GLN A 166 -5.68 -19.96 -31.61
N ALA A 167 -6.62 -19.18 -32.13
CA ALA A 167 -6.78 -17.77 -31.74
C ALA A 167 -7.22 -17.63 -30.28
N ALA A 168 -8.16 -18.46 -29.81
CA ALA A 168 -8.60 -18.49 -28.42
C ALA A 168 -7.52 -19.02 -27.45
N ALA A 169 -6.64 -19.91 -27.92
CA ALA A 169 -5.49 -20.38 -27.14
C ALA A 169 -4.34 -19.34 -27.10
N ALA A 170 -4.22 -18.48 -28.11
CA ALA A 170 -3.24 -17.38 -28.13
C ALA A 170 -3.70 -16.16 -27.32
N ASP A 171 -5.01 -15.99 -27.13
CA ASP A 171 -5.62 -14.88 -26.36
C ASP A 171 -6.04 -15.30 -24.92
N ALA A 172 -5.68 -16.52 -24.51
CA ALA A 172 -5.76 -16.91 -23.11
C ALA A 172 -4.61 -16.25 -22.35
N PRO A 173 -4.86 -15.39 -21.35
CA PRO A 173 -3.80 -14.87 -20.51
C PRO A 173 -3.14 -16.06 -19.82
N ALA A 174 -1.81 -16.13 -19.92
CA ALA A 174 -0.97 -17.04 -19.16
C ALA A 174 -1.14 -16.76 -17.65
N ALA A 175 -2.21 -17.30 -17.07
CA ALA A 175 -2.37 -17.50 -15.65
C ALA A 175 -2.01 -18.96 -15.34
N SER A 176 -1.10 -19.09 -14.37
CA SER A 176 -0.51 -20.32 -13.82
C SER A 176 0.43 -21.11 -14.74
N VAL A 177 1.61 -20.54 -15.00
CA VAL A 177 2.83 -21.36 -14.92
C VAL A 177 3.13 -21.59 -13.44
N ALA A 178 3.00 -22.86 -13.06
CA ALA A 178 3.35 -23.42 -11.78
C ALA A 178 4.76 -23.01 -11.34
N ALA A 179 4.89 -22.63 -10.08
CA ALA A 179 6.17 -22.51 -9.39
C ALA A 179 6.88 -23.88 -9.40
N PRO A 180 8.19 -23.94 -9.71
CA PRO A 180 8.93 -25.19 -9.70
C PRO A 180 9.17 -25.63 -8.25
N ALA A 181 8.89 -26.91 -7.99
CA ALA A 181 9.30 -27.59 -6.76
C ALA A 181 10.83 -27.62 -6.67
N ALA A 182 11.38 -27.06 -5.59
CA ALA A 182 12.77 -27.26 -5.20
C ALA A 182 12.89 -28.47 -4.24
N PRO A 183 13.98 -29.25 -4.33
CA PRO A 183 14.10 -30.54 -3.64
C PRO A 183 14.53 -30.38 -2.18
N ALA A 184 14.25 -31.42 -1.40
CA ALA A 184 14.57 -31.54 0.01
C ALA A 184 16.07 -31.42 0.32
N THR A 185 16.40 -30.66 1.38
CA THR A 185 17.65 -30.80 2.13
C THR A 185 17.36 -30.79 3.62
N THR A 186 17.94 -31.78 4.30
CA THR A 186 17.98 -32.04 5.74
C THR A 186 18.65 -30.95 6.56
N GLY A 187 18.10 -30.62 7.74
CA GLY A 187 18.78 -29.83 8.77
C GLY A 187 17.89 -29.44 9.98
N THR A 188 18.09 -30.17 11.10
CA THR A 188 17.93 -29.84 12.55
C THR A 188 16.75 -28.97 13.07
N PRO A 189 16.04 -29.37 14.15
CA PRO A 189 14.90 -28.63 14.70
C PRO A 189 15.31 -27.61 15.79
N ALA A 190 14.61 -26.46 15.83
CA ALA A 190 14.59 -25.52 16.96
C ALA A 190 13.19 -24.85 17.08
N PRO A 191 12.73 -24.47 18.29
CA PRO A 191 11.30 -24.45 18.63
C PRO A 191 10.56 -23.11 18.43
N ALA A 192 9.23 -23.20 18.51
CA ALA A 192 8.16 -22.25 18.21
C ALA A 192 8.18 -20.86 18.90
N PRO A 193 7.28 -19.96 18.45
CA PRO A 193 6.43 -19.25 19.40
C PRO A 193 4.93 -19.44 19.12
N ALA A 194 4.16 -19.33 20.20
CA ALA A 194 2.74 -19.63 20.34
C ALA A 194 1.83 -18.72 19.50
N ALA A 195 0.83 -19.32 18.84
CA ALA A 195 -0.26 -18.62 18.16
C ALA A 195 -1.41 -18.33 19.14
N ASP A 196 -1.73 -17.04 19.27
CA ASP A 196 -2.79 -16.48 20.10
C ASP A 196 -4.19 -16.95 19.63
N SER A 197 -4.97 -17.52 20.55
CA SER A 197 -6.29 -18.10 20.31
C SER A 197 -7.44 -17.09 20.44
N ARG A 198 -7.16 -15.84 20.79
CA ARG A 198 -8.20 -14.82 21.06
C ARG A 198 -8.87 -14.25 19.82
N THR A 199 -8.21 -14.31 18.65
CA THR A 199 -8.74 -13.70 17.41
C THR A 199 -9.80 -14.57 16.71
N ARG A 200 -9.89 -15.86 17.04
CA ARG A 200 -10.84 -16.79 16.38
C ARG A 200 -12.26 -16.73 16.93
N ASP A 201 -12.45 -16.24 18.16
CA ASP A 201 -13.76 -16.26 18.81
C ASP A 201 -14.63 -15.04 18.41
N SER A 202 -14.01 -13.87 18.17
CA SER A 202 -14.71 -12.64 17.77
C SER A 202 -15.31 -12.67 16.35
N ALA A 203 -14.97 -13.67 15.55
CA ALA A 203 -15.55 -13.87 14.22
C ALA A 203 -16.86 -14.67 14.25
N ARG A 204 -17.10 -15.50 15.28
CA ARG A 204 -18.29 -16.37 15.35
C ARG A 204 -19.49 -15.71 16.01
N THR A 205 -19.29 -14.69 16.84
CA THR A 205 -20.38 -14.03 17.57
C THR A 205 -21.19 -13.07 16.69
N ARG A 206 -20.60 -12.54 15.60
CA ARG A 206 -21.27 -11.54 14.74
C ARG A 206 -22.31 -12.12 13.77
N ASP A 207 -22.32 -13.42 13.53
CA ASP A 207 -23.30 -14.07 12.62
C ASP A 207 -24.63 -14.45 13.30
N ARG A 208 -24.75 -14.34 14.63
CA ARG A 208 -25.93 -14.85 15.37
C ARG A 208 -26.97 -13.78 15.73
N GLU A 209 -26.68 -12.48 15.57
CA GLU A 209 -27.61 -11.39 15.92
C GLU A 209 -28.41 -10.81 14.74
N ALA A 210 -28.25 -11.34 13.53
CA ALA A 210 -29.01 -10.92 12.36
C ALA A 210 -30.03 -11.99 11.92
N ARG A 211 -31.06 -12.21 12.73
CA ARG A 211 -32.34 -12.79 12.27
C ARG A 211 -33.50 -12.48 13.20
#